data_AF-A0A951AKL3-F1
#
_entry.id   AF-A0A951AKL3-F1
#
_cell.length_a   1.000
_cell.length_b   1.000
_cell.length_c   1.000
_cell.angle_alpha   90.00
_cell.angle_beta   90.00
_cell.angle_gamma   90.00
#
_symmetry.space_group_name_H-M   'P 1'
#
loop_
_entity.id
_entity.type
_entity.pdbx_description
1 polymer ?
#
loop_
_entity_poly.entity_id
_entity_poly.type
_entity_poly.pdbx_seq_one_letter_code
_entity_poly.pdbx_strand_id
1 'polypeptide(L)'
;MNETLFSQIQKLLERTYAQVGINLEDCLIDRRRCAQLSILAGKSARELSELARTFLRAADERLYMGIYYSGWLIEQLERHDPRGGLSDRNIGSLIAFVEEINHALHAALQFKNGAREIESEDFVRNLELQAQIDTYLVLLLFVAFFRKTQRVSHTDRRWLRFHLYERQCPEAFADRNLRARYLETAELASSYTHYLDTLNSMRRLDEIRRFRSLDYSEKKQRILALPAGEILSRRVNLICEN
;
A
#
# COMPACT_ATOMS: atom_id res chain seq x y z
N MET A 1 2.64 15.95 23.69
CA MET A 1 1.66 15.07 23.01
C MET A 1 2.37 13.78 22.64
N ASN A 2 1.78 12.62 22.92
CA ASN A 2 2.29 11.35 22.41
C ASN A 2 2.15 11.33 20.89
N GLU A 3 3.13 10.74 20.21
CA GLU A 3 3.11 10.60 18.76
C GLU A 3 1.97 9.66 18.33
N THR A 4 1.19 10.06 17.32
CA THR A 4 0.11 9.23 16.76
C THR A 4 0.70 8.06 15.96
N LEU A 5 -0.06 6.96 15.85
CA LEU A 5 0.31 5.84 14.97
C LEU A 5 0.49 6.32 13.52
N PHE A 6 -0.37 7.24 13.08
CA PHE A 6 -0.28 7.88 11.76
C PHE A 6 1.08 8.56 11.57
N SER A 7 1.45 9.47 12.48
CA SER A 7 2.70 10.23 12.39
C SER A 7 3.93 9.32 12.41
N GLN A 8 3.88 8.21 13.17
CA GLN A 8 4.92 7.19 13.19
C GLN A 8 5.10 6.52 11.82
N ILE A 9 4.00 6.12 11.18
CA ILE A 9 4.03 5.46 9.87
C ILE A 9 4.48 6.44 8.79
N GLN A 10 3.95 7.68 8.77
CA GLN A 10 4.41 8.70 7.82
C GLN A 10 5.91 8.92 7.96
N LYS A 11 6.43 9.17 9.17
CA LYS A 11 7.87 9.38 9.39
C LYS A 11 8.71 8.17 9.00
N LEU A 12 8.21 6.96 9.24
CA LEU A 12 8.89 5.74 8.81
C LEU A 12 9.03 5.69 7.29
N LEU A 13 7.95 5.93 6.55
CA LEU A 13 7.95 5.95 5.09
C LEU A 13 8.81 7.09 4.53
N GLU A 14 8.74 8.29 5.12
CA GLU A 14 9.55 9.44 4.70
C GLU A 14 11.05 9.24 4.95
N ARG A 15 11.43 8.58 6.05
CA ARG A 15 12.83 8.18 6.31
C ARG A 15 13.32 7.14 5.31
N THR A 16 12.43 6.25 4.88
CA THR A 16 12.75 5.26 3.87
C THR A 16 12.93 5.90 2.50
N TYR A 17 12.04 6.80 2.08
CA TYR A 17 11.99 7.33 0.72
C TYR A 17 12.41 8.78 0.61
N ALA A 18 11.53 9.71 1.00
CA ALA A 18 11.76 11.14 0.99
C ALA A 18 10.62 11.85 1.74
N GLN A 19 10.86 13.08 2.19
CA GLN A 19 9.84 13.90 2.85
C GLN A 19 8.82 14.46 1.85
N VAL A 20 7.53 14.34 2.18
CA VAL A 20 6.46 14.99 1.41
C VAL A 20 6.28 16.45 1.80
N GLY A 21 6.82 16.88 2.93
CA GLY A 21 6.83 18.30 3.36
C GLY A 21 5.45 18.83 3.76
N ILE A 22 4.48 17.94 3.97
CA ILE A 22 3.15 18.22 4.52
C ILE A 22 2.85 17.20 5.60
N ASN A 23 2.04 17.57 6.59
CA ASN A 23 1.50 16.62 7.54
C ASN A 23 0.27 15.95 6.90
N LEU A 24 0.32 14.64 6.61
CA LEU A 24 -0.81 13.97 5.95
C LEU A 24 -2.01 13.81 6.88
N GLU A 25 -1.86 13.98 8.20
CA GLU A 25 -3.00 14.07 9.12
C GLU A 25 -3.88 15.30 8.82
N ASP A 26 -3.31 16.37 8.25
CA ASP A 26 -4.07 17.56 7.83
C ASP A 26 -4.93 17.27 6.58
N CYS A 27 -4.72 16.12 5.92
CA CYS A 27 -5.51 15.66 4.79
C CYS A 27 -6.64 14.70 5.21
N LEU A 28 -6.85 14.45 6.50
CA LEU A 28 -7.94 13.61 6.97
C LEU A 28 -9.31 14.26 6.69
N ILE A 29 -10.22 13.47 6.15
CA ILE A 29 -11.58 13.91 5.83
C ILE A 29 -12.62 13.11 6.61
N ASP A 30 -13.77 13.74 6.87
CA ASP A 30 -14.88 13.09 7.56
C ASP A 30 -15.70 12.17 6.65
N ARG A 31 -16.62 11.43 7.26
CA ARG A 31 -17.54 10.52 6.55
C ARG A 31 -18.41 11.25 5.52
N ARG A 32 -18.83 12.49 5.81
CA ARG A 32 -19.69 13.27 4.90
C ARG A 32 -18.92 13.60 3.62
N ARG A 33 -17.66 14.04 3.75
CA ARG A 33 -16.80 14.37 2.62
C ARG A 33 -16.42 13.12 1.85
N CYS A 34 -16.12 12.00 2.53
CA CYS A 34 -15.89 10.71 1.88
C CYS A 34 -17.09 10.30 1.01
N ALA A 35 -18.32 10.42 1.51
CA ALA A 35 -19.53 10.11 0.74
C ALA A 35 -19.67 11.02 -0.50
N GLN A 36 -19.42 12.32 -0.35
CA GLN A 36 -19.45 13.27 -1.47
C GLN A 36 -18.43 12.93 -2.56
N LEU A 37 -17.18 12.67 -2.18
CA LEU A 37 -16.11 12.35 -3.11
C LEU A 37 -16.33 10.99 -3.78
N SER A 38 -16.90 10.02 -3.06
CA SER A 38 -17.25 8.70 -3.61
C SER A 38 -18.33 8.79 -4.69
N ILE A 39 -19.27 9.73 -4.56
CA ILE A 39 -20.27 9.99 -5.62
C ILE A 39 -19.59 10.58 -6.86
N LEU A 40 -18.65 11.52 -6.66
CA LEU A 40 -17.93 12.17 -7.75
C LEU A 40 -16.96 11.23 -8.48
N ALA A 41 -16.36 10.27 -7.76
CA ALA A 41 -15.43 9.28 -8.33
C ALA A 41 -16.11 8.21 -9.22
N GLY A 42 -17.44 8.19 -9.30
CA GLY A 42 -18.18 7.33 -10.23
C GLY A 42 -18.52 5.93 -9.68
N LYS A 43 -18.98 5.05 -10.57
CA LYS A 43 -19.60 3.76 -10.19
C LYS A 43 -18.59 2.74 -9.67
N SER A 44 -17.40 2.63 -10.28
CA SER A 44 -16.35 1.70 -9.85
C SER A 44 -15.82 2.01 -8.45
N ALA A 45 -15.82 3.29 -8.05
CA ALA A 45 -15.45 3.70 -6.69
C ALA A 45 -16.40 3.17 -5.60
N ARG A 46 -17.58 2.64 -5.94
CA ARG A 46 -18.50 2.02 -4.97
C ARG A 46 -18.04 0.63 -4.53
N GLU A 47 -17.21 -0.04 -5.33
CA GLU A 47 -16.68 -1.36 -5.02
C GLU A 47 -15.43 -1.28 -4.12
N LEU A 48 -14.82 -0.09 -4.00
CA LEU A 48 -13.68 0.15 -3.11
C LEU A 48 -14.09 0.05 -1.63
N SER A 49 -13.11 -0.23 -0.77
CA SER A 49 -13.31 -0.38 0.68
C SER A 49 -14.07 0.80 1.31
N GLU A 50 -15.08 0.51 2.13
CA GLU A 50 -15.73 1.54 2.97
C GLU A 50 -14.94 1.84 4.26
N LEU A 51 -13.90 1.04 4.55
CA LEU A 51 -13.12 1.13 5.78
C LEU A 51 -12.09 2.26 5.74
N ALA A 52 -11.45 2.45 4.59
CA ALA A 52 -10.38 3.41 4.37
C ALA A 52 -10.33 3.78 2.88
N ARG A 53 -10.03 5.05 2.54
CA ARG A 53 -9.90 5.54 1.16
C ARG A 53 -8.98 6.75 1.05
N THR A 54 -8.16 6.78 0.01
CA THR A 54 -7.44 7.99 -0.44
C THR A 54 -8.07 8.54 -1.71
N PHE A 55 -8.38 9.83 -1.70
CA PHE A 55 -8.88 10.57 -2.84
C PHE A 55 -7.79 11.50 -3.36
N LEU A 56 -7.58 11.51 -4.67
CA LEU A 56 -6.59 12.35 -5.34
C LEU A 56 -7.27 13.17 -6.44
N ARG A 57 -6.81 14.41 -6.62
CA ARG A 57 -7.20 15.24 -7.76
C ARG A 57 -6.05 16.19 -8.12
N ALA A 58 -5.65 16.21 -9.38
CA ALA A 58 -4.71 17.19 -9.89
C ALA A 58 -5.49 18.32 -10.58
N ALA A 59 -5.25 19.56 -10.17
CA ALA A 59 -5.82 20.75 -10.81
C ALA A 59 -4.96 21.97 -10.48
N ASP A 60 -4.83 22.90 -11.44
CA ASP A 60 -4.14 24.19 -11.24
C ASP A 60 -2.70 24.05 -10.69
N GLU A 61 -1.92 23.11 -11.25
CA GLU A 61 -0.57 22.75 -10.77
C GLU A 61 -0.50 22.32 -9.29
N ARG A 62 -1.63 21.88 -8.72
CA ARG A 62 -1.74 21.39 -7.35
C ARG A 62 -2.27 19.97 -7.31
N LEU A 63 -1.79 19.21 -6.32
CA LEU A 63 -2.38 17.95 -5.91
C LEU A 63 -3.27 18.19 -4.70
N TYR A 64 -4.56 17.88 -4.84
CA TYR A 64 -5.52 17.82 -3.75
C TYR A 64 -5.63 16.38 -3.28
N MET A 65 -5.72 16.21 -1.97
CA MET A 65 -5.74 14.90 -1.32
C MET A 65 -6.75 14.88 -0.18
N GLY A 66 -7.43 13.75 -0.03
CA GLY A 66 -8.25 13.47 1.15
C GLY A 66 -8.06 12.02 1.58
N ILE A 67 -7.84 11.79 2.86
CA ILE A 67 -7.68 10.46 3.45
C ILE A 67 -8.85 10.22 4.39
N TYR A 68 -9.62 9.18 4.13
CA TYR A 68 -10.73 8.78 4.98
C TYR A 68 -10.40 7.49 5.70
N TYR A 69 -10.70 7.45 6.99
CA TYR A 69 -10.81 6.23 7.79
C TYR A 69 -12.18 6.18 8.45
N SER A 70 -12.83 5.02 8.38
CA SER A 70 -14.10 4.80 9.07
C SER A 70 -13.94 4.84 10.58
N GLY A 71 -14.99 5.25 11.30
CA GLY A 71 -15.01 5.21 12.76
C GLY A 71 -14.73 3.81 13.31
N TRP A 72 -15.28 2.78 12.66
CA TRP A 72 -15.00 1.38 13.03
C TRP A 72 -13.51 1.03 12.93
N LEU A 73 -12.82 1.44 11.86
CA LEU A 73 -11.39 1.17 11.69
C LEU A 73 -10.58 1.83 12.82
N ILE A 74 -10.90 3.10 13.12
CA ILE A 74 -10.25 3.86 14.20
C ILE A 74 -10.47 3.15 15.55
N GLU A 75 -11.71 2.78 15.87
CA GLU A 75 -12.05 2.04 17.09
C GLU A 75 -11.31 0.70 17.19
N GLN A 76 -11.16 -0.03 16.09
CA GLN A 76 -10.39 -1.28 16.10
C GLN A 76 -8.91 -1.04 16.40
N LEU A 77 -8.30 0.00 15.80
CA LEU A 77 -6.89 0.32 16.03
C LEU A 77 -6.64 0.87 17.43
N GLU A 78 -7.58 1.61 18.02
CA GLU A 78 -7.48 2.09 19.39
C GLU A 78 -7.64 0.94 20.40
N ARG A 79 -8.61 0.04 20.17
CA ARG A 79 -8.87 -1.11 21.04
C ARG A 79 -7.78 -2.18 20.97
N HIS A 80 -7.20 -2.36 19.79
CA HIS A 80 -6.20 -3.39 19.50
C HIS A 80 -4.94 -2.77 18.92
N ASP A 81 -4.34 -1.82 19.67
CA ASP A 81 -3.19 -1.05 19.24
C ASP A 81 -2.04 -1.94 18.71
N PRO A 82 -1.68 -1.84 17.42
CA PRO A 82 -0.61 -2.64 16.84
C PRO A 82 0.76 -2.33 17.46
N ARG A 83 0.93 -1.19 18.14
CA ARG A 83 2.13 -0.85 18.92
C ARG A 83 2.27 -1.68 20.20
N GLY A 84 1.25 -2.47 20.55
CA GLY A 84 1.32 -3.51 21.59
C GLY A 84 1.59 -4.93 21.05
N GLY A 85 1.50 -5.16 19.73
CA GLY A 85 1.69 -6.47 19.11
C GLY A 85 0.77 -6.67 17.91
N LEU A 86 1.23 -7.39 16.88
CA LEU A 86 0.36 -7.82 15.78
C LEU A 86 -0.38 -9.11 16.14
N SER A 87 -1.64 -9.20 15.75
CA SER A 87 -2.52 -10.36 15.92
C SER A 87 -3.59 -10.39 14.84
N ASP A 88 -4.36 -11.48 14.76
CA ASP A 88 -5.48 -11.57 13.82
C ASP A 88 -6.58 -10.52 14.08
N ARG A 89 -6.59 -9.88 15.26
CA ARG A 89 -7.57 -8.84 15.62
C ARG A 89 -7.24 -7.46 15.07
N ASN A 90 -5.98 -7.16 14.75
CA ASN A 90 -5.57 -5.82 14.34
C ASN A 90 -4.81 -5.77 13.01
N ILE A 91 -4.30 -6.89 12.50
CA ILE A 91 -3.51 -6.88 11.27
C ILE A 91 -4.32 -6.35 10.07
N GLY A 92 -5.59 -6.74 9.93
CA GLY A 92 -6.43 -6.25 8.84
C GLY A 92 -6.66 -4.74 8.90
N SER A 93 -6.97 -4.21 10.09
CA SER A 93 -7.14 -2.76 10.28
C SER A 93 -5.84 -2.00 10.08
N LEU A 94 -4.70 -2.56 10.49
CA LEU A 94 -3.39 -1.94 10.26
C LEU A 94 -3.02 -1.95 8.76
N ILE A 95 -3.30 -3.02 8.02
CA ILE A 95 -3.06 -3.07 6.56
C ILE A 95 -3.78 -1.92 5.88
N ALA A 96 -5.11 -1.84 6.04
CA ALA A 96 -5.91 -0.79 5.43
C ALA A 96 -5.46 0.63 5.86
N PHE A 97 -5.00 0.76 7.11
CA PHE A 97 -4.47 2.03 7.61
C PHE A 97 -3.14 2.43 6.96
N VAL A 98 -2.21 1.49 6.80
CA VAL A 98 -0.91 1.76 6.20
C VAL A 98 -1.04 2.04 4.71
N GLU A 99 -1.90 1.30 3.99
CA GLU A 99 -2.12 1.45 2.55
C GLU A 99 -2.55 2.87 2.17
N GLU A 100 -3.47 3.48 2.92
CA GLU A 100 -3.90 4.85 2.59
C GLU A 100 -2.84 5.91 2.88
N ILE A 101 -2.06 5.76 3.96
CA ILE A 101 -0.89 6.63 4.19
C ILE A 101 0.11 6.47 3.04
N ASN A 102 0.28 5.25 2.55
CA ASN A 102 1.17 4.94 1.46
C ASN A 102 0.73 5.57 0.14
N HIS A 103 -0.54 5.41 -0.23
CA HIS A 103 -1.15 6.03 -1.41
C HIS A 103 -0.94 7.54 -1.39
N ALA A 104 -1.29 8.18 -0.27
CA ALA A 104 -1.09 9.61 -0.06
C ALA A 104 0.38 10.03 -0.24
N LEU A 105 1.30 9.36 0.47
CA LEU A 105 2.73 9.70 0.43
C LEU A 105 3.31 9.55 -0.98
N HIS A 106 3.07 8.43 -1.66
CA HIS A 106 3.65 8.20 -2.98
C HIS A 106 2.99 9.03 -4.06
N ALA A 107 1.70 9.35 -3.96
CA ALA A 107 1.05 10.30 -4.86
C ALA A 107 1.70 11.69 -4.73
N ALA A 108 1.93 12.17 -3.50
CA ALA A 108 2.60 13.45 -3.27
C ALA A 108 4.04 13.46 -3.80
N LEU A 109 4.82 12.40 -3.53
CA LEU A 109 6.19 12.31 -4.03
C LEU A 109 6.27 12.17 -5.55
N GLN A 110 5.35 11.44 -6.19
CA GLN A 110 5.29 11.35 -7.66
C GLN A 110 4.91 12.69 -8.28
N PHE A 111 3.93 13.38 -7.70
CA PHE A 111 3.53 14.72 -8.16
C PHE A 111 4.67 15.74 -8.05
N LYS A 112 5.42 15.72 -6.94
CA LYS A 112 6.64 16.52 -6.77
C LYS A 112 7.71 16.23 -7.82
N ASN A 113 7.79 14.98 -8.27
CA ASN A 113 8.72 14.55 -9.32
C ASN A 113 8.20 14.85 -10.74
N GLY A 114 7.07 15.54 -10.88
CA GLY A 114 6.55 15.97 -12.18
C GLY A 114 5.42 15.11 -12.74
N ALA A 115 4.98 14.05 -12.04
CA ALA A 115 3.82 13.28 -12.49
C ALA A 115 2.56 14.16 -12.50
N ARG A 116 1.80 14.10 -13.60
CA ARG A 116 0.55 14.86 -13.77
C ARG A 116 -0.64 13.98 -14.17
N GLU A 117 -0.39 12.85 -14.84
CA GLU A 117 -1.40 11.88 -15.25
C GLU A 117 -1.81 10.95 -14.10
N ILE A 118 -2.28 11.54 -12.99
CA ILE A 118 -2.62 10.81 -11.76
C ILE A 118 -3.87 9.92 -11.89
N GLU A 119 -4.64 10.10 -12.96
CA GLU A 119 -5.85 9.31 -13.26
C GLU A 119 -5.56 8.11 -14.17
N SER A 120 -4.32 7.98 -14.67
CA SER A 120 -3.94 6.85 -15.51
C SER A 120 -3.95 5.55 -14.72
N GLU A 121 -4.34 4.46 -15.38
CA GLU A 121 -4.36 3.13 -14.75
C GLU A 121 -2.96 2.71 -14.29
N ASP A 122 -1.91 3.06 -15.04
CA ASP A 122 -0.52 2.81 -14.65
C ASP A 122 -0.13 3.55 -13.37
N PHE A 123 -0.59 4.79 -13.18
CA PHE A 123 -0.37 5.53 -11.94
C PHE A 123 -1.05 4.83 -10.75
N VAL A 124 -2.31 4.39 -10.92
CA VAL A 124 -3.04 3.71 -9.84
C VAL A 124 -2.41 2.36 -9.53
N ARG A 125 -2.05 1.55 -10.54
CA ARG A 125 -1.33 0.29 -10.36
C ARG A 125 0.02 0.49 -9.68
N ASN A 126 0.72 1.57 -10.01
CA ASN A 126 1.97 1.93 -9.35
C ASN A 126 1.79 2.18 -7.85
N LEU A 127 0.73 2.90 -7.47
CA LEU A 127 0.40 3.17 -6.07
C LEU A 127 0.02 1.88 -5.33
N GLU A 128 -0.87 1.06 -5.90
CA GLU A 128 -1.32 -0.20 -5.29
C GLU A 128 -0.14 -1.17 -5.09
N LEU A 129 0.72 -1.34 -6.10
CA LEU A 129 1.92 -2.20 -6.00
C LEU A 129 2.85 -1.70 -4.89
N GLN A 130 3.11 -0.39 -4.85
CA GLN A 130 3.99 0.20 -3.83
C GLN A 130 3.39 0.07 -2.44
N ALA A 131 2.08 0.27 -2.29
CA ALA A 131 1.36 0.15 -1.02
C ALA A 131 1.42 -1.26 -0.45
N GLN A 132 1.24 -2.29 -1.26
CA GLN A 132 1.38 -3.67 -0.81
C GLN A 132 2.82 -3.98 -0.37
N ILE A 133 3.82 -3.59 -1.16
CA ILE A 133 5.23 -3.83 -0.82
C ILE A 133 5.61 -3.13 0.50
N ASP A 134 5.25 -1.86 0.64
CA ASP A 134 5.58 -1.08 1.83
C ASP A 134 4.81 -1.54 3.05
N THR A 135 3.55 -1.94 2.90
CA THR A 135 2.75 -2.51 3.99
C THR A 135 3.41 -3.78 4.51
N TYR A 136 3.88 -4.67 3.64
CA TYR A 136 4.65 -5.84 4.07
C TYR A 136 5.88 -5.45 4.91
N LEU A 137 6.65 -4.45 4.48
CA LEU A 137 7.84 -3.99 5.19
C LEU A 137 7.52 -3.33 6.53
N VAL A 138 6.45 -2.54 6.60
CA VAL A 138 5.94 -1.96 7.85
C VAL A 138 5.53 -3.08 8.80
N LEU A 139 4.76 -4.06 8.34
CA LEU A 139 4.35 -5.20 9.18
C LEU A 139 5.56 -5.99 9.70
N LEU A 140 6.58 -6.21 8.87
CA LEU A 140 7.84 -6.84 9.32
C LEU A 140 8.52 -6.07 10.45
N LEU A 141 8.52 -4.73 10.39
CA LEU A 141 9.10 -3.88 11.44
C LEU A 141 8.31 -3.99 12.75
N PHE A 142 6.97 -4.00 12.67
CA PHE A 142 6.12 -4.22 13.83
C PHE A 142 6.42 -5.59 14.47
N VAL A 143 6.46 -6.68 13.68
CA VAL A 143 6.83 -8.01 14.21
C VAL A 143 8.23 -7.99 14.83
N ALA A 144 9.22 -7.42 14.16
CA ALA A 144 10.60 -7.38 14.64
C ALA A 144 10.74 -6.63 15.97
N PHE A 145 9.99 -5.53 16.15
CA PHE A 145 10.00 -4.75 17.39
C PHE A 145 9.60 -5.58 18.61
N PHE A 146 8.52 -6.37 18.52
CA PHE A 146 8.07 -7.20 19.65
C PHE A 146 8.94 -8.41 19.92
N ARG A 147 9.73 -8.87 18.93
CA ARG A 147 10.62 -10.01 19.08
C ARG A 147 11.90 -9.71 19.86
N LYS A 148 12.12 -8.46 20.31
CA LYS A 148 13.17 -8.03 21.27
C LYS A 148 14.49 -8.80 21.09
N THR A 149 15.06 -8.78 19.88
CA THR A 149 16.31 -9.42 19.39
C THR A 149 16.19 -10.73 18.59
N GLN A 150 15.04 -11.43 18.59
CA GLN A 150 14.88 -12.57 17.69
C GLN A 150 14.60 -12.11 16.25
N ARG A 151 15.25 -12.77 15.28
CA ARG A 151 14.94 -12.56 13.85
C ARG A 151 13.47 -12.89 13.60
N VAL A 152 12.82 -12.12 12.73
CA VAL A 152 11.51 -12.49 12.17
C VAL A 152 11.62 -13.90 11.60
N SER A 153 10.71 -14.78 11.98
CA SER A 153 10.74 -16.19 11.59
C SER A 153 10.16 -16.41 10.20
N HIS A 154 10.31 -17.62 9.67
CA HIS A 154 9.63 -18.01 8.43
C HIS A 154 8.11 -18.05 8.63
N THR A 155 7.64 -18.50 9.80
CA THR A 155 6.21 -18.57 10.13
C THR A 155 5.57 -17.19 10.18
N ASP A 156 6.26 -16.20 10.76
CA ASP A 156 5.76 -14.81 10.79
C ASP A 156 5.58 -14.28 9.36
N ARG A 157 6.58 -14.48 8.50
CA ARG A 157 6.51 -14.03 7.10
C ARG A 157 5.36 -14.68 6.35
N ARG A 158 5.17 -15.99 6.54
CA ARG A 158 4.03 -16.71 5.94
C ARG A 158 2.70 -16.14 6.44
N TRP A 159 2.57 -15.88 7.74
CA TRP A 159 1.36 -15.28 8.32
C TRP A 159 1.09 -13.86 7.80
N LEU A 160 2.12 -13.03 7.67
CA LEU A 160 1.99 -11.70 7.06
C LEU A 160 1.55 -11.77 5.60
N ARG A 161 2.14 -12.67 4.81
CA ARG A 161 1.77 -12.89 3.40
C ARG A 161 0.34 -13.41 3.24
N PHE A 162 -0.09 -14.29 4.13
CA PHE A 162 -1.47 -14.78 4.12
C PHE A 162 -2.46 -13.62 4.27
N HIS A 163 -2.27 -12.75 5.27
CA HIS A 163 -3.17 -11.62 5.48
C HIS A 163 -3.07 -10.55 4.39
N LEU A 164 -1.89 -10.35 3.80
CA LEU A 164 -1.69 -9.31 2.79
C LEU A 164 -2.10 -9.75 1.38
N TYR A 165 -1.88 -11.00 1.00
CA TYR A 165 -2.05 -11.45 -0.40
C TYR A 165 -3.10 -12.56 -0.57
N GLU A 166 -3.11 -13.57 0.30
CA GLU A 166 -3.94 -14.78 0.10
C GLU A 166 -5.37 -14.60 0.60
N ARG A 167 -5.58 -13.73 1.60
CA ARG A 167 -6.91 -13.44 2.16
C ARG A 167 -7.70 -12.45 1.31
N GLN A 168 -7.09 -11.83 0.30
CA GLN A 168 -7.80 -10.96 -0.62
C GLN A 168 -8.84 -11.77 -1.40
N CYS A 169 -9.96 -11.15 -1.75
CA CYS A 169 -10.98 -11.75 -2.61
C CYS A 169 -11.25 -10.84 -3.82
N PRO A 170 -10.36 -10.83 -4.83
CA PRO A 170 -10.52 -9.99 -6.00
C PRO A 170 -11.79 -10.32 -6.80
N GLU A 171 -12.33 -11.53 -6.66
CA GLU A 171 -13.62 -11.94 -7.25
C GLU A 171 -14.81 -11.15 -6.70
N ALA A 172 -14.64 -10.43 -5.58
CA ALA A 172 -15.65 -9.52 -5.06
C ALA A 172 -15.87 -8.29 -5.95
N PHE A 173 -14.92 -7.96 -6.83
CA PHE A 173 -15.03 -6.85 -7.77
C PHE A 173 -15.80 -7.26 -9.02
N ALA A 174 -16.88 -6.54 -9.31
CA ALA A 174 -17.63 -6.66 -10.54
C ALA A 174 -16.95 -5.90 -11.69
N ASP A 175 -16.29 -4.78 -11.40
CA ASP A 175 -15.48 -4.04 -12.36
C ASP A 175 -14.23 -4.86 -12.74
N ARG A 176 -14.10 -5.19 -14.03
CA ARG A 176 -13.02 -6.05 -14.52
C ARG A 176 -11.65 -5.39 -14.40
N ASN A 177 -11.56 -4.08 -14.64
CA ASN A 177 -10.29 -3.37 -14.57
C ASN A 177 -9.81 -3.30 -13.11
N LEU A 178 -10.73 -3.03 -12.18
CA LEU A 178 -10.48 -3.05 -10.75
C LEU A 178 -9.99 -4.42 -10.27
N ARG A 179 -10.68 -5.49 -10.69
CA ARG A 179 -10.28 -6.86 -10.40
C ARG A 179 -8.90 -7.19 -10.94
N ALA A 180 -8.63 -6.86 -12.21
CA ALA A 180 -7.35 -7.11 -12.87
C ALA A 180 -6.21 -6.36 -12.17
N ARG A 181 -6.45 -5.10 -11.77
CA ARG A 181 -5.50 -4.29 -11.00
C ARG A 181 -5.10 -4.99 -9.70
N TYR A 182 -6.06 -5.34 -8.84
CA TYR A 182 -5.75 -5.95 -7.54
C TYR A 182 -5.10 -7.32 -7.67
N LEU A 183 -5.53 -8.14 -8.64
CA LEU A 183 -4.90 -9.43 -8.92
C LEU A 183 -3.43 -9.26 -9.37
N GLU A 184 -3.19 -8.40 -10.35
CA GLU A 184 -1.85 -8.21 -10.90
C GLU A 184 -0.90 -7.64 -9.84
N THR A 185 -1.30 -6.58 -9.14
CA THR A 185 -0.43 -5.96 -8.14
C THR A 185 -0.16 -6.90 -6.98
N ALA A 186 -1.14 -7.70 -6.52
CA ALA A 186 -0.94 -8.69 -5.47
C ALA A 186 0.04 -9.80 -5.87
N GLU A 187 -0.05 -10.31 -7.11
CA GLU A 187 0.90 -11.31 -7.61
C GLU A 187 2.33 -10.75 -7.70
N LEU A 188 2.46 -9.55 -8.27
CA LEU A 188 3.74 -8.85 -8.40
C LEU A 188 4.35 -8.53 -7.02
N ALA A 189 3.59 -7.97 -6.10
CA ALA A 189 4.02 -7.64 -4.74
C ALA A 189 4.43 -8.89 -3.96
N SER A 190 3.65 -9.97 -4.05
CA SER A 190 3.96 -11.25 -3.39
C SER A 190 5.30 -11.82 -3.86
N SER A 191 5.55 -11.81 -5.18
CA SER A 191 6.84 -12.24 -5.74
C SER A 191 7.98 -11.32 -5.32
N TYR A 192 7.81 -10.01 -5.46
CA TYR A 192 8.86 -9.05 -5.17
C TYR A 192 9.27 -9.08 -3.70
N THR A 193 8.30 -9.16 -2.79
CA THR A 193 8.60 -9.25 -1.35
C THR A 193 9.27 -10.56 -0.98
N HIS A 194 9.08 -11.68 -1.71
CA HIS A 194 9.89 -12.90 -1.51
C HIS A 194 11.36 -12.64 -1.84
N TYR A 195 11.62 -11.95 -2.95
CA TYR A 195 12.97 -11.53 -3.30
C TYR A 195 13.59 -10.61 -2.24
N LEU A 196 12.85 -9.61 -1.75
CA LEU A 196 13.34 -8.69 -0.70
C LEU A 196 13.75 -9.43 0.58
N ASP A 197 13.11 -10.55 0.93
CA ASP A 197 13.47 -11.36 2.09
C ASP A 197 14.84 -12.05 1.95
N THR A 198 15.32 -12.27 0.73
CA THR A 198 16.65 -12.83 0.46
C THR A 198 17.77 -11.81 0.67
N LEU A 199 17.43 -10.52 0.67
CA LEU A 199 18.38 -9.43 0.83
C LEU A 199 18.63 -9.12 2.31
N ASN A 200 19.88 -8.78 2.63
CA ASN A 200 20.22 -8.17 3.93
C ASN A 200 19.67 -6.74 4.04
N SER A 201 19.65 -6.16 5.25
CA SER A 201 19.00 -4.88 5.52
C SER A 201 19.50 -3.71 4.66
N MET A 202 20.82 -3.60 4.43
CA MET A 202 21.38 -2.53 3.61
C MET A 202 20.97 -2.69 2.14
N ARG A 203 21.16 -3.88 1.57
CA ARG A 203 20.77 -4.17 0.17
C ARG A 203 19.28 -4.02 -0.05
N ARG A 204 18.46 -4.40 0.93
CA ARG A 204 17.00 -4.23 0.87
C ARG A 204 16.63 -2.76 0.83
N LEU A 205 17.24 -1.92 1.67
CA LEU A 205 16.97 -0.48 1.67
C LEU A 205 17.36 0.17 0.33
N ASP A 206 18.54 -0.16 -0.19
CA ASP A 206 18.99 0.35 -1.51
C ASP A 206 18.09 -0.15 -2.64
N GLU A 207 17.60 -1.38 -2.53
CA GLU A 207 16.68 -1.97 -3.50
C GLU A 207 15.33 -1.26 -3.52
N ILE A 208 14.66 -1.10 -2.37
CA ILE A 208 13.33 -0.48 -2.33
C ILE A 208 13.36 0.99 -2.74
N ARG A 209 14.45 1.71 -2.43
CA ARG A 209 14.64 3.10 -2.88
C ARG A 209 14.77 3.21 -4.39
N ARG A 210 15.57 2.33 -5.01
CA ARG A 210 15.69 2.25 -6.47
C ARG A 210 14.39 1.80 -7.13
N PHE A 211 13.71 0.82 -6.55
CA PHE A 211 12.43 0.34 -7.05
C PHE A 211 11.38 1.45 -7.03
N ARG A 212 11.30 2.24 -5.96
CA ARG A 212 10.34 3.34 -5.83
C ARG A 212 10.47 4.41 -6.91
N SER A 213 11.67 4.64 -7.43
CA SER A 213 11.89 5.66 -8.48
C SER A 213 11.49 5.22 -9.88
N LEU A 214 11.22 3.92 -10.07
CA LEU A 214 10.76 3.37 -11.34
C LEU A 214 9.29 3.69 -11.58
N ASP A 215 8.89 3.81 -12.84
CA ASP A 215 7.49 3.80 -13.23
C ASP A 215 6.88 2.40 -13.13
N TYR A 216 5.57 2.28 -13.37
CA TYR A 216 4.89 0.99 -13.24
C TYR A 216 5.43 -0.08 -14.20
N SER A 217 5.68 0.29 -15.44
CA SER A 217 6.17 -0.63 -16.47
C SER A 217 7.56 -1.16 -16.13
N GLU A 218 8.46 -0.28 -15.70
CA GLU A 218 9.79 -0.60 -15.24
C GLU A 218 9.76 -1.49 -13.98
N LYS A 219 8.89 -1.20 -13.01
CA LYS A 219 8.68 -2.04 -11.83
C LYS A 219 8.23 -3.45 -12.21
N LYS A 220 7.24 -3.56 -13.10
CA LYS A 220 6.73 -4.84 -13.59
C LYS A 220 7.83 -5.63 -14.28
N GLN A 221 8.56 -5.03 -15.23
CA GLN A 221 9.69 -5.68 -15.90
C GLN A 221 10.76 -6.16 -14.92
N ARG A 222 11.09 -5.33 -13.93
CA ARG A 222 12.06 -5.66 -12.89
C ARG A 222 11.63 -6.89 -12.07
N ILE A 223 10.36 -6.98 -11.69
CA ILE A 223 9.83 -8.14 -10.95
C ILE A 223 9.80 -9.39 -11.83
N LEU A 224 9.40 -9.26 -13.09
CA LEU A 224 9.37 -10.38 -14.04
C LEU A 224 10.76 -10.90 -14.41
N ALA A 225 11.82 -10.10 -14.22
CA ALA A 225 13.20 -10.52 -14.40
C ALA A 225 13.78 -11.28 -13.18
N LEU A 226 13.04 -11.38 -12.07
CA LEU A 226 13.48 -12.14 -10.89
C LEU A 226 13.41 -13.65 -11.13
N PRO A 227 14.13 -14.48 -10.33
CA PRO A 227 13.95 -15.91 -10.32
C PRO A 227 12.46 -16.29 -10.11
N ALA A 228 11.95 -17.25 -10.88
CA ALA A 228 10.53 -17.61 -11.01
C ALA A 228 9.63 -16.60 -11.79
N GLY A 229 10.23 -15.58 -12.41
CA GLY A 229 9.54 -14.59 -13.22
C GLY A 229 8.81 -15.13 -14.46
N GLU A 230 9.25 -16.26 -15.03
CA GLU A 230 8.57 -16.89 -16.17
C GLU A 230 7.17 -17.43 -15.79
N ILE A 231 7.04 -18.05 -14.62
CA ILE A 231 5.76 -18.57 -14.12
C ILE A 231 4.84 -17.40 -13.78
N LEU A 232 5.39 -16.36 -13.15
CA LEU A 232 4.66 -15.14 -12.83
C LEU A 232 4.19 -14.42 -14.10
N SER A 233 5.04 -14.30 -15.12
CA SER A 233 4.70 -13.69 -16.41
C SER A 233 3.49 -14.35 -17.04
N ARG A 234 3.43 -15.70 -17.04
CA ARG A 234 2.27 -16.45 -17.55
C ARG A 234 1.00 -16.14 -16.77
N ARG A 235 1.06 -16.06 -15.43
CA ARG A 235 -0.10 -15.74 -14.59
C ARG A 235 -0.59 -14.31 -14.80
N VAL A 236 0.33 -13.34 -14.84
CA VAL A 236 0.02 -11.93 -15.08
C VAL A 236 -0.60 -11.73 -16.47
N ASN A 237 -0.08 -12.39 -17.51
CA ASN A 237 -0.67 -12.31 -18.84
C ASN A 237 -2.11 -12.85 -18.87
N LEU A 238 -2.39 -13.96 -18.17
CA LEU A 238 -3.76 -14.49 -18.03
C LEU A 238 -4.71 -13.52 -17.30
N ILE A 239 -4.21 -12.70 -16.39
CA ILE A 239 -5.00 -11.67 -15.71
C ILE A 239 -5.32 -10.52 -16.68
N CYS A 240 -4.38 -10.14 -17.55
CA CYS A 240 -4.59 -9.07 -18.53
C CYS A 240 -5.52 -9.48 -19.69
N GLU A 241 -5.64 -10.77 -19.98
CA GLU A 241 -6.46 -11.31 -21.10
C GLU A 241 -7.95 -11.53 -20.74
N ASN A 242 -8.34 -11.49 -19.46
CA ASN A 242 -9.69 -11.83 -18.95
C ASN A 242 -10.46 -10.66 -18.32
#